data_AF-A0A0R0FG30-F1
#
_entry.id   AF-A0A0R0FG30-F1
#
_cell.length_a   1.000
_cell.length_b   1.000
_cell.length_c   1.000
_cell.angle_alpha   90.00
_cell.angle_beta   90.00
_cell.angle_gamma   90.00
#
_symmetry.space_group_name_H-M   'P 1'
#
loop_
_entity.id
_entity.type
_entity.pdbx_description
1 polymer ?
#
loop_
_entity_poly.entity_id
_entity_poly.type
_entity_poly.pdbx_seq_one_letter_code
_entity_poly.pdbx_strand_id
1 'polypeptide(L)'
;MAYEITEIKKIGIGLIGFGLFFTFLGIILFFDRGLLALGNIFSLAGVGILLGWRSTWALFTNRANFKGSASFLLGLFFIFVRWPIVGIILEIYGCVFLFSGFWSSIKVFLYHIPVVGWIIQFISLAILQYIILLVFLGIDHYVLLSKIDDYSVAGVILVLLRFSTSLMLATHKG
;
A
#
# COMPACT_ATOMS: atom_id res chain seq x y z
N MET A 1 7.97 -24.91 -3.79
CA MET A 1 7.95 -25.06 -2.32
C MET A 1 6.65 -24.45 -1.82
N ALA A 2 5.81 -25.24 -1.15
CA ALA A 2 4.59 -24.72 -0.54
C ALA A 2 4.96 -23.59 0.43
N TYR A 3 4.27 -22.47 0.30
CA TYR A 3 4.36 -21.34 1.22
C TYR A 3 3.75 -21.78 2.56
N GLU A 4 4.51 -22.51 3.37
CA GLU A 4 4.14 -22.77 4.76
C GLU A 4 4.31 -21.46 5.52
N ILE A 5 3.21 -20.73 5.67
CA ILE A 5 3.13 -19.71 6.70
C ILE A 5 3.37 -20.43 8.02
N THR A 6 4.49 -20.16 8.68
CA THR A 6 4.74 -20.70 10.01
C THR A 6 3.56 -20.35 10.92
N GLU A 7 3.09 -21.28 11.75
CA GLU A 7 1.93 -21.08 12.64
C GLU A 7 2.05 -19.77 13.45
N ILE A 8 3.29 -19.41 13.81
CA ILE A 8 3.67 -18.15 14.46
C ILE A 8 3.32 -16.93 13.60
N LYS A 9 3.60 -16.94 12.29
CA LYS A 9 3.23 -15.85 11.37
C LYS A 9 1.71 -15.74 11.20
N LYS A 10 0.99 -16.87 11.22
CA LYS A 10 -0.47 -16.90 11.18
C LYS A 10 -1.07 -16.19 12.39
N ILE A 11 -0.52 -16.47 13.59
CA ILE A 11 -0.85 -15.76 14.83
C ILE A 11 -0.49 -14.28 14.73
N GLY A 12 0.68 -13.95 14.15
CA GLY A 12 1.09 -12.56 13.91
C GLY A 12 0.12 -11.78 13.04
N ILE A 13 -0.37 -12.36 11.94
CA ILE A 13 -1.41 -11.76 11.09
C ILE A 13 -2.70 -11.56 11.88
N GLY A 14 -3.10 -12.54 12.69
CA GLY A 14 -4.23 -12.44 13.60
C GLY A 14 -4.10 -11.28 14.58
N LEU A 15 -2.92 -11.10 15.19
CA LEU A 15 -2.64 -9.99 16.12
C LEU A 15 -2.72 -8.62 15.44
N ILE A 16 -2.21 -8.47 14.22
CA ILE A 16 -2.35 -7.20 13.47
C ILE A 16 -3.82 -6.91 13.19
N GLY A 17 -4.58 -7.92 12.75
CA GLY A 17 -6.03 -7.77 12.52
C GLY A 17 -6.77 -7.38 13.80
N PHE A 18 -6.43 -7.99 14.93
CA PHE A 18 -6.99 -7.68 16.23
C PHE A 18 -6.62 -6.26 16.70
N GLY A 19 -5.39 -5.84 16.46
CA GLY A 19 -4.93 -4.48 16.72
C GLY A 19 -5.71 -3.45 15.92
N LEU A 20 -5.86 -3.67 14.61
CA LEU A 20 -6.65 -2.80 13.74
C LEU A 20 -8.13 -2.72 14.18
N PHE A 21 -8.70 -3.85 14.60
CA PHE A 21 -10.06 -3.92 15.13
C PHE A 21 -10.24 -3.08 16.39
N PHE A 22 -9.30 -3.18 17.35
CA PHE A 22 -9.35 -2.35 18.56
C PHE A 22 -9.11 -0.87 18.29
N THR A 23 -8.21 -0.52 17.36
CA THR A 23 -8.01 0.87 16.93
C THR A 23 -9.28 1.42 16.27
N PHE A 24 -9.93 0.65 15.41
CA PHE A 24 -11.20 1.02 14.79
C PHE A 24 -12.32 1.23 15.83
N LEU A 25 -12.44 0.31 16.79
CA LEU A 25 -13.39 0.43 17.88
C LEU A 25 -13.09 1.64 18.78
N GLY A 26 -11.81 1.92 19.04
CA GLY A 26 -11.36 3.12 19.75
C GLY A 26 -11.76 4.42 19.06
N ILE A 27 -11.70 4.46 17.72
CA ILE A 27 -12.14 5.62 16.93
C ILE A 27 -13.66 5.79 17.03
N ILE A 28 -14.44 4.71 16.89
CA ILE A 28 -15.92 4.75 16.99
C ILE A 28 -16.37 5.20 18.38
N LEU A 29 -15.70 4.75 19.44
CA LEU A 29 -16.00 5.11 20.83
C LEU A 29 -15.45 6.50 21.22
N PHE A 30 -15.44 7.46 20.29
CA PHE A 30 -14.94 8.83 20.50
C PHE A 30 -13.47 8.91 20.94
N PHE A 31 -12.59 8.16 20.26
CA PHE A 31 -11.16 8.12 20.54
C PHE A 31 -10.82 7.65 21.97
N ASP A 32 -11.39 6.52 22.37
CA ASP A 32 -11.06 5.89 23.65
C ASP A 32 -9.56 5.54 23.70
N ARG A 33 -8.85 6.18 24.62
CA ARG A 33 -7.39 6.07 24.77
C ARG A 33 -6.95 4.66 25.12
N GLY A 34 -7.76 3.92 25.88
CA GLY A 34 -7.44 2.56 26.29
C GLY A 34 -7.51 1.59 25.11
N LEU A 35 -8.55 1.70 24.29
CA LEU A 35 -8.72 0.87 23.10
C LEU A 35 -7.69 1.20 22.02
N LEU A 36 -7.40 2.49 21.80
CA LEU A 36 -6.35 2.91 20.87
C LEU A 36 -4.97 2.39 21.32
N ALA A 37 -4.64 2.47 22.61
CA ALA A 37 -3.39 1.95 23.14
C ALA A 37 -3.29 0.41 23.00
N LEU A 38 -4.37 -0.32 23.30
CA LEU A 38 -4.43 -1.77 23.11
C LEU A 38 -4.29 -2.15 21.63
N GLY A 39 -4.96 -1.43 20.73
CA GLY A 39 -4.85 -1.62 19.29
C GLY A 39 -3.41 -1.47 18.78
N ASN A 40 -2.70 -0.47 19.28
CA ASN A 40 -1.30 -0.24 18.94
C ASN A 40 -0.36 -1.32 19.50
N ILE A 41 -0.59 -1.77 20.73
CA ILE A 41 0.19 -2.87 21.33
C ILE A 41 0.04 -4.16 20.52
N PHE A 42 -1.20 -4.53 20.18
CA PHE A 42 -1.45 -5.72 19.37
C PHE A 42 -0.88 -5.60 17.95
N SER A 43 -1.00 -4.42 17.33
CA SER A 43 -0.42 -4.17 16.00
C SER A 43 1.10 -4.29 16.01
N LEU A 44 1.77 -3.68 17.00
CA LEU A 44 3.23 -3.77 17.16
C LEU A 44 3.71 -5.19 17.46
N ALA A 45 3.00 -5.90 18.34
CA ALA A 45 3.32 -7.29 18.64
C ALA A 45 3.13 -8.19 17.40
N GLY A 46 2.05 -7.99 16.64
CA GLY A 46 1.80 -8.72 15.39
C GLY A 46 2.87 -8.47 14.33
N VAL A 47 3.26 -7.21 14.13
CA VAL A 47 4.37 -6.80 13.24
C VAL A 47 5.70 -7.41 13.73
N GLY A 48 5.95 -7.37 15.04
CA GLY A 48 7.13 -7.98 15.67
C GLY A 48 7.27 -9.47 15.39
N ILE A 49 6.15 -10.20 15.43
CA ILE A 49 6.09 -11.63 15.15
C ILE A 49 6.24 -11.91 13.65
N LEU A 50 5.64 -11.10 12.78
CA LEU A 50 5.70 -11.25 11.32
C LEU A 50 7.11 -11.04 10.74
N LEU A 51 7.80 -9.99 11.20
CA LEU A 51 9.16 -9.63 10.76
C LEU A 51 10.24 -10.36 11.55
N GLY A 52 9.92 -10.80 12.77
CA GLY A 52 10.85 -11.37 13.74
C GLY A 52 11.49 -10.31 14.63
N TRP A 53 11.68 -10.63 15.92
CA TRP A 53 12.16 -9.70 16.95
C TRP A 53 13.44 -8.94 16.57
N ARG A 54 14.42 -9.63 15.97
CA ARG A 54 15.69 -9.01 15.55
C ARG A 54 15.52 -8.03 14.40
N SER A 55 14.68 -8.35 13.42
CA SER A 55 14.40 -7.45 12.29
C SER A 55 13.62 -6.24 12.77
N THR A 56 12.59 -6.42 13.60
CA THR A 56 11.82 -5.29 14.14
C THR A 56 12.71 -4.34 14.95
N TRP A 57 13.59 -4.86 15.80
CA TRP A 57 14.52 -4.01 16.55
C TRP A 57 15.53 -3.29 15.65
N ALA A 58 16.02 -3.97 14.62
CA ALA A 58 16.89 -3.37 13.62
C ALA A 58 16.18 -2.24 12.87
N LEU A 59 14.87 -2.29 12.66
CA LEU A 59 14.12 -1.24 11.98
C LEU A 59 13.87 0.00 12.79
N PHE A 60 13.60 -0.17 14.07
CA PHE A 60 13.50 0.95 14.99
C PHE A 60 14.86 1.60 15.24
N THR A 61 15.96 0.82 15.17
CA THR A 61 17.32 1.29 15.49
C THR A 61 18.14 1.72 14.26
N ASN A 62 17.68 1.43 13.04
CA ASN A 62 18.45 1.79 11.84
C ASN A 62 18.51 3.30 11.63
N ARG A 63 19.71 3.83 11.33
CA ARG A 63 19.90 5.26 11.06
C ARG A 63 19.09 5.76 9.87
N ALA A 64 18.79 4.91 8.90
CA ALA A 64 17.97 5.25 7.74
C ALA A 64 16.49 5.52 8.10
N ASN A 65 15.96 4.87 9.14
CA ASN A 65 14.54 4.88 9.50
C ASN A 65 14.25 5.63 10.80
N PHE A 66 15.28 6.23 11.43
CA PHE A 66 15.16 6.88 12.74
C PHE A 66 14.12 8.00 12.77
N LYS A 67 13.95 8.75 11.67
CA LYS A 67 12.89 9.77 11.55
C LYS A 67 11.48 9.18 11.69
N GLY A 68 11.23 8.03 11.07
CA GLY A 68 9.95 7.33 11.15
C GLY A 68 9.72 6.66 12.51
N SER A 69 10.78 6.10 13.08
CA SER A 69 10.72 5.47 14.39
C SER A 69 10.45 6.47 15.51
N ALA A 70 11.09 7.65 15.46
CA ALA A 70 10.84 8.72 16.41
C ALA A 70 9.42 9.29 16.30
N SER A 71 8.90 9.54 15.09
CA SER A 71 7.53 10.03 14.92
C SER A 71 6.48 8.99 15.31
N PHE A 72 6.74 7.70 15.06
CA PHE A 72 5.86 6.61 15.49
C PHE A 72 5.79 6.51 17.03
N LEU A 73 6.95 6.54 17.71
CA LEU A 73 7.02 6.56 19.18
C LEU A 73 6.37 7.82 19.78
N LEU A 74 6.57 8.98 19.16
CA LEU A 74 5.90 10.22 19.55
C LEU A 74 4.38 10.10 19.36
N GLY A 75 3.91 9.53 18.25
CA GLY A 75 2.48 9.29 18.01
C GLY A 75 1.86 8.41 19.09
N LEU A 76 2.53 7.30 19.44
CA LEU A 76 2.12 6.42 20.53
C LEU A 76 2.09 7.17 21.87
N PHE A 77 3.09 8.01 22.15
CA PHE A 77 3.11 8.85 23.36
C PHE A 77 1.94 9.85 23.41
N PHE A 78 1.60 10.51 22.30
CA PHE A 78 0.49 11.46 22.22
C PHE A 78 -0.88 10.80 22.45
N ILE A 79 -1.05 9.53 22.07
CA ILE A 79 -2.26 8.74 22.37
C ILE A 79 -2.44 8.58 23.89
N PHE A 80 -1.35 8.36 24.64
CA PHE A 80 -1.40 8.32 26.11
C PHE A 80 -1.66 9.69 26.74
N VAL A 81 -1.06 10.76 26.19
CA VAL A 81 -1.15 12.15 26.72
C VAL A 81 -2.42 12.88 26.27
N ARG A 82 -3.56 12.17 26.17
CA ARG A 82 -4.89 12.78 25.99
C ARG A 82 -5.08 13.54 24.66
N TRP A 83 -4.18 13.36 23.70
CA TRP A 83 -4.23 13.93 22.35
C TRP A 83 -4.23 12.81 21.28
N PRO A 84 -5.24 11.91 21.30
CA PRO A 84 -5.27 10.72 20.43
C PRO A 84 -5.32 11.06 18.94
N ILE A 85 -5.97 12.17 18.56
CA ILE A 85 -6.08 12.60 17.15
C ILE A 85 -4.70 12.92 16.58
N VAL A 86 -3.92 13.75 17.27
CA VAL A 86 -2.54 14.08 16.85
C VAL A 86 -1.65 12.85 16.91
N GLY A 87 -1.84 12.01 17.92
CA GLY A 87 -1.13 10.75 18.05
C GLY A 87 -1.32 9.82 16.85
N ILE A 88 -2.56 9.58 16.41
CA ILE A 88 -2.87 8.74 15.24
C ILE A 88 -2.24 9.31 13.97
N ILE A 89 -2.30 10.64 13.76
CA ILE A 89 -1.69 11.27 12.57
C ILE A 89 -0.17 11.07 12.56
N LEU A 90 0.49 11.30 13.69
CA LEU A 90 1.93 11.08 13.86
C LEU A 90 2.30 9.62 13.69
N GLU A 91 1.47 8.72 14.21
CA GLU A 91 1.68 7.28 14.12
C GLU A 91 1.59 6.79 12.67
N ILE A 92 0.57 7.22 11.92
CA ILE A 92 0.44 6.91 10.48
C ILE A 92 1.66 7.46 9.71
N TYR A 93 2.05 8.71 9.98
CA TYR A 93 3.23 9.31 9.35
C TYR A 93 4.51 8.53 9.65
N GLY A 94 4.72 8.16 10.92
CA GLY A 94 5.85 7.35 11.35
C GLY A 94 5.85 5.97 10.72
N CYS A 95 4.69 5.30 10.68
CA CYS A 95 4.52 3.97 10.10
C CYS A 95 4.89 3.97 8.61
N VAL A 96 4.39 4.93 7.82
CA VAL A 96 4.74 5.05 6.39
C VAL A 96 6.25 5.24 6.20
N PHE A 97 6.90 6.07 7.02
CA PHE A 97 8.33 6.31 6.90
C PHE A 97 9.18 5.12 7.39
N LEU A 98 8.76 4.43 8.45
CA LEU A 98 9.41 3.22 9.01
C LEU A 98 9.38 2.05 8.02
N PHE A 99 8.25 1.89 7.31
CA PHE A 99 8.06 0.83 6.33
C PHE A 99 8.48 1.18 4.90
N SER A 100 8.95 2.40 4.65
CA SER A 100 9.43 2.82 3.33
C SER A 100 10.54 1.91 2.80
N GLY A 101 11.44 1.43 3.67
CA GLY A 101 12.49 0.47 3.33
C GLY A 101 11.99 -0.96 3.05
N PHE A 102 10.78 -1.33 3.49
CA PHE A 102 10.15 -2.63 3.22
C PHE A 102 9.28 -2.66 1.98
N TRP A 103 9.11 -1.54 1.30
CA TRP A 103 8.23 -1.44 0.15
C TRP A 103 8.57 -2.43 -0.96
N SER A 104 9.86 -2.78 -1.12
CA SER A 104 10.29 -3.82 -2.06
C SER A 104 9.81 -5.22 -1.65
N SER A 105 9.95 -5.57 -0.36
CA SER A 105 9.47 -6.85 0.20
C SER A 105 7.94 -6.96 0.19
N ILE A 106 7.22 -5.87 0.47
CA ILE A 106 5.76 -5.84 0.41
C ILE A 106 5.28 -6.06 -1.03
N LYS A 107 5.90 -5.42 -2.03
CA LYS A 107 5.55 -5.62 -3.45
C LYS A 107 5.71 -7.09 -3.87
N VAL A 108 6.84 -7.71 -3.54
CA VAL A 108 7.07 -9.13 -3.84
C VAL A 108 6.03 -10.04 -3.16
N PHE A 109 5.69 -9.76 -1.91
CA PHE A 109 4.66 -10.49 -1.19
C PHE A 109 3.25 -10.29 -1.78
N LEU A 110 2.95 -9.06 -2.23
CA LEU A 110 1.68 -8.69 -2.83
C LEU A 110 1.46 -9.37 -4.20
N TYR A 111 2.52 -9.56 -4.98
CA TYR A 111 2.48 -10.36 -6.22
C TYR A 111 2.19 -11.84 -5.97
N HIS A 112 2.53 -12.36 -4.79
CA HIS A 112 2.25 -13.74 -4.42
C HIS A 112 0.83 -13.97 -3.88
N ILE A 113 0.06 -12.92 -3.61
CA ILE A 113 -1.35 -13.05 -3.22
C ILE A 113 -2.18 -13.19 -4.50
N PRO A 114 -2.85 -14.33 -4.76
CA PRO A 114 -3.50 -14.60 -6.05
C PRO A 114 -4.59 -13.58 -6.41
N VAL A 115 -5.30 -13.01 -5.43
CA VAL A 115 -6.33 -12.00 -5.71
C VAL A 115 -5.72 -10.64 -6.09
N VAL A 116 -4.65 -10.22 -5.39
CA VAL A 116 -4.04 -8.90 -5.63
C VAL A 116 -3.07 -8.94 -6.82
N GLY A 117 -2.35 -10.06 -6.98
CA GLY A 117 -1.45 -10.30 -8.11
C GLY A 117 -2.18 -10.25 -9.46
N TRP A 118 -3.41 -10.74 -9.54
CA TRP A 118 -4.23 -10.64 -10.76
C TRP A 118 -4.55 -9.18 -11.13
N ILE A 119 -4.93 -8.36 -10.16
CA ILE A 119 -5.24 -6.94 -10.39
C ILE A 119 -3.98 -6.18 -10.83
N ILE A 120 -2.85 -6.43 -10.17
CA ILE A 120 -1.58 -5.77 -10.52
C ILE A 120 -1.07 -6.26 -11.89
N GLN A 121 -1.19 -7.54 -12.22
CA GLN A 121 -0.86 -8.03 -13.56
C GLN A 121 -1.74 -7.42 -14.63
N PHE A 122 -3.05 -7.29 -14.38
CA PHE A 122 -3.98 -6.69 -15.34
C PHE A 122 -3.62 -5.21 -15.60
N ILE A 123 -3.31 -4.46 -14.54
CA ILE A 123 -2.86 -3.06 -14.64
C ILE A 123 -1.51 -2.97 -15.36
N SER A 124 -0.55 -3.84 -15.04
CA SER A 124 0.78 -3.83 -15.65
C SER A 124 0.74 -4.18 -17.13
N LEU A 125 -0.10 -5.14 -17.55
CA LEU A 125 -0.26 -5.52 -18.95
C LEU A 125 -1.00 -4.43 -19.74
N ALA A 126 -1.99 -3.78 -19.14
CA ALA A 126 -2.68 -2.65 -19.76
C ALA A 126 -1.72 -1.47 -20.01
N ILE A 127 -0.84 -1.16 -19.05
CA ILE A 127 0.18 -0.13 -19.20
C ILE A 127 1.20 -0.52 -20.27
N LEU A 128 1.65 -1.78 -20.29
CA LEU A 128 2.58 -2.28 -21.31
C LEU A 128 1.99 -2.20 -22.72
N GLN A 129 0.73 -2.59 -22.89
CA GLN A 129 0.00 -2.50 -24.17
C GLN A 129 -0.14 -1.04 -24.63
N TYR A 130 -0.40 -0.12 -23.70
CA TYR A 130 -0.48 1.31 -23.99
C TYR A 130 0.87 1.92 -24.41
N ILE A 131 1.97 1.50 -23.76
CA ILE A 131 3.33 1.91 -24.12
C ILE A 131 3.71 1.37 -25.50
N ILE A 132 3.42 0.10 -25.80
CA ILE A 132 3.67 -0.50 -27.12
C ILE A 132 2.87 0.24 -28.21
N LEU A 133 1.61 0.59 -27.94
CA LEU A 133 0.79 1.39 -28.86
C LEU A 133 1.39 2.78 -29.09
N LEU A 134 1.88 3.45 -28.05
CA LEU A 134 2.55 4.76 -28.13
C LEU A 134 3.85 4.72 -28.95
N VAL A 135 4.66 3.67 -28.76
CA VAL A 135 5.89 3.43 -29.54
C VAL A 135 5.56 3.17 -31.01
N PHE A 136 4.48 2.42 -31.29
CA PHE A 136 4.03 2.13 -32.66
C PHE A 136 3.42 3.36 -33.36
N LEU A 137 2.86 4.31 -32.60
CA LEU A 137 2.30 5.58 -33.10
C LEU A 137 3.33 6.71 -33.25
N GLY A 138 4.58 6.50 -32.85
CA GLY A 138 5.68 7.47 -33.03
C GLY A 138 5.53 8.76 -32.21
N ILE A 139 4.86 8.72 -31.06
CA ILE A 139 4.67 9.89 -30.18
C ILE A 139 5.80 9.93 -29.16
N ASP A 140 6.63 10.98 -29.20
CA ASP A 140 7.73 11.18 -28.26
C ASP A 140 7.26 11.29 -26.79
N HIS A 141 7.89 10.48 -25.94
CA HIS A 141 7.54 10.15 -24.56
C HIS A 141 7.50 11.35 -23.58
N TYR A 142 7.96 12.53 -24.00
CA TYR A 142 8.17 13.69 -23.13
C TYR A 142 6.99 14.66 -23.07
N VAL A 143 6.13 14.71 -24.09
CA VAL A 143 5.05 15.72 -24.15
C VAL A 143 3.89 15.37 -23.21
N LEU A 144 3.66 14.09 -22.91
CA LEU A 144 2.49 13.64 -22.15
C LEU A 144 2.66 13.66 -20.62
N LEU A 145 3.88 13.63 -20.07
CA LEU A 145 4.07 13.75 -18.61
C LEU A 145 3.55 15.08 -18.05
N SER A 146 3.43 16.11 -18.90
CA SER A 146 2.84 17.41 -18.54
C SER A 146 1.31 17.45 -18.53
N LYS A 147 0.64 16.40 -19.03
CA LYS A 147 -0.82 16.39 -19.27
C LYS A 147 -1.59 15.39 -18.40
N ILE A 148 -0.88 14.63 -17.55
CA ILE A 148 -1.44 13.55 -16.72
C ILE A 148 -2.22 14.08 -15.51
N ASP A 149 -2.12 15.37 -15.17
CA ASP A 149 -2.86 15.92 -14.03
C ASP A 149 -4.38 16.07 -14.27
N ASP A 150 -4.90 15.94 -15.52
CA ASP A 150 -6.24 16.46 -15.83
C ASP A 150 -7.29 15.48 -16.41
N TYR A 151 -6.99 14.21 -16.70
CA TYR A 151 -7.95 13.37 -17.46
C TYR A 151 -8.44 12.12 -16.73
N SER A 152 -9.46 12.39 -15.91
CA SER A 152 -10.63 11.55 -15.65
C SER A 152 -11.06 10.73 -16.88
N VAL A 153 -11.40 9.45 -16.61
CA VAL A 153 -12.23 8.42 -17.29
C VAL A 153 -12.71 8.65 -18.75
N ALA A 154 -13.02 9.87 -19.16
CA ALA A 154 -13.44 10.24 -20.52
C ALA A 154 -12.39 9.94 -21.61
N GLY A 155 -11.10 10.05 -21.29
CA GLY A 155 -10.02 9.74 -22.25
C GLY A 155 -9.97 8.27 -22.67
N VAL A 156 -10.28 7.37 -21.73
CA VAL A 156 -10.28 5.91 -21.97
C VAL A 156 -11.43 5.49 -22.89
N ILE A 157 -12.61 6.12 -22.75
CA ILE A 157 -13.79 5.82 -23.57
C ILE A 157 -13.60 6.28 -25.02
N LEU A 158 -12.99 7.45 -25.24
CA LEU A 158 -12.70 7.96 -26.59
C LEU A 158 -11.69 7.11 -27.35
N VAL A 159 -10.70 6.54 -26.65
CA VAL A 159 -9.70 5.64 -27.25
C VAL A 159 -10.34 4.29 -27.64
N LEU A 160 -11.22 3.74 -26.81
CA LEU A 160 -11.94 2.51 -27.12
C LEU A 160 -12.90 2.68 -28.32
N LEU A 161 -13.61 3.82 -28.41
CA LEU A 161 -14.49 4.11 -29.55
C LEU A 161 -13.72 4.29 -30.87
N ARG A 162 -12.50 4.85 -30.81
CA ARG A 162 -11.65 5.03 -31.99
C ARG A 162 -11.04 3.71 -32.48
N PHE A 163 -10.77 2.78 -31.57
CA PHE A 163 -10.30 1.44 -31.92
C PHE A 163 -11.40 0.59 -32.60
N SER A 164 -12.66 0.72 -32.17
CA SER A 164 -13.79 0.00 -32.78
C SER A 164 -14.09 0.47 -34.21
N THR A 165 -13.89 1.74 -34.52
CA THR A 165 -14.10 2.30 -35.88
C THR A 165 -12.97 1.93 -36.84
N SER A 166 -11.74 1.83 -36.35
CA SER A 166 -10.59 1.34 -37.14
C SER A 166 -10.69 -0.15 -37.49
N LEU A 167 -11.26 -0.99 -36.60
CA LEU A 167 -11.46 -2.42 -36.89
C LEU A 167 -12.56 -2.64 -37.94
N MET A 168 -13.66 -1.87 -37.91
CA MET A 168 -14.73 -1.96 -38.91
C MET A 168 -14.29 -1.58 -40.33
N LEU A 169 -13.38 -0.60 -40.46
CA LEU A 169 -12.86 -0.16 -41.76
C LEU A 169 -11.88 -1.18 -42.38
N ALA A 170 -11.24 -2.01 -41.56
CA ALA A 170 -10.33 -3.07 -42.02
C ALA A 170 -11.08 -4.32 -42.53
N THR A 171 -12.29 -4.59 -42.01
CA THR A 171 -13.09 -5.76 -42.42
C THR A 171 -13.89 -5.59 -43.71
N HIS A 172 -13.99 -4.36 -44.25
CA HIS A 172 -14.81 -4.07 -45.44
C HIS A 172 -13.98 -3.86 -46.74
N LYS A 173 -12.66 -4.06 -46.66
CA LYS A 173 -11.70 -3.93 -47.79
C LYS A 173 -10.95 -5.23 -48.14
N GLY A 174 -11.37 -6.37 -47.57
CA GLY A 174 -10.87 -7.70 -47.91
C GLY A 174 -11.89 -8.47 -48.72
#